data_AF-H1W111-F1
#
_entry.id   AF-H1W111-F1
#
_cell.length_a   1.000
_cell.length_b   1.000
_cell.length_c   1.000
_cell.angle_alpha   90.00
_cell.angle_beta   90.00
_cell.angle_gamma   90.00
#
_symmetry.space_group_name_H-M   'P 1'
#
loop_
_entity.id
_entity.type
_entity.pdbx_description
1 polymer ?
#
loop_
_entity_poly.entity_id
_entity_poly.type
_entity_poly.pdbx_seq_one_letter_code
_entity_poly.pdbx_strand_id
1 'polypeptide(L)'
;MTIDCYITEKSKQTLTHDLNFAKNRYDAEHTVSFKNPSQALQQILRETGPLPSDDDRLKKKGGAGKKGAQKYDYEKIAQALEKLDEDDLLRVIQIINDNKTADTYIKSDVDAGEFSIDLYTMSDAMTKLLWDYL
;
A
#
# COMPACT_ATOMS: atom_id res chain seq x y z
N MET A 1 5.68 -31.29 -6.66
CA MET A 1 4.40 -30.83 -7.25
C MET A 1 4.18 -29.42 -6.73
N THR A 2 3.48 -28.53 -7.44
CA THR A 2 3.27 -27.15 -6.96
C THR A 2 1.78 -26.82 -7.00
N ILE A 3 1.32 -26.10 -5.99
CA ILE A 3 -0.05 -25.60 -5.90
C ILE A 3 0.02 -24.11 -6.19
N ASP A 4 -0.66 -23.68 -7.26
CA ASP A 4 -0.79 -22.28 -7.59
C ASP A 4 -2.04 -21.70 -6.91
N CYS A 5 -1.82 -20.76 -6.00
CA CYS A 5 -2.87 -19.99 -5.35
C CYS A 5 -3.04 -18.65 -6.06
N TYR A 6 -4.27 -18.34 -6.44
CA TYR A 6 -4.63 -17.07 -7.06
C TYR A 6 -5.29 -16.17 -6.03
N ILE A 7 -4.82 -14.93 -5.96
CA ILE A 7 -5.33 -13.91 -5.05
C ILE A 7 -6.21 -12.95 -5.85
N THR A 8 -6.97 -12.10 -5.15
CA THR A 8 -7.94 -11.13 -5.69
C THR A 8 -7.41 -10.24 -6.82
N GLU A 9 -6.10 -9.96 -6.88
CA GLU A 9 -5.51 -9.05 -7.87
C GLU A 9 -4.66 -9.72 -8.94
N LYS A 10 -5.04 -10.93 -9.37
CA LYS A 10 -4.29 -11.73 -10.37
C LYS A 10 -2.84 -12.03 -9.95
N SER A 11 -2.45 -11.75 -8.71
CA SER A 11 -1.16 -12.15 -8.18
C SER A 11 -1.20 -13.65 -7.88
N LYS A 12 -0.14 -14.32 -8.33
CA LYS A 12 0.02 -15.78 -8.21
C LYS A 12 1.03 -16.08 -7.12
N GLN A 13 0.65 -16.94 -6.19
CA GLN A 13 1.56 -17.47 -5.20
C GLN A 13 1.67 -18.98 -5.37
N THR A 14 2.89 -19.45 -5.61
CA THR A 14 3.16 -20.87 -5.82
C THR A 14 3.65 -21.49 -4.51
N LEU A 15 2.90 -22.46 -4.00
CA LEU A 15 3.27 -23.27 -2.84
C LEU A 15 3.92 -24.57 -3.32
N THR A 16 5.01 -24.96 -2.66
CA THR A 16 5.68 -26.23 -2.96
C THR A 16 4.96 -27.36 -2.24
N HIS A 17 4.41 -28.30 -3.01
CA HIS A 17 3.76 -29.50 -2.49
C HIS A 17 4.73 -30.68 -2.46
N ASP A 18 5.13 -31.02 -1.25
CA ASP A 18 5.82 -32.26 -0.89
C ASP A 18 4.78 -33.41 -0.96
N LEU A 19 5.15 -34.50 -1.63
CA LEU A 19 4.29 -35.66 -1.83
C LEU A 19 4.54 -36.69 -0.73
N ASN A 20 3.98 -36.49 0.46
CA ASN A 20 4.16 -37.39 1.60
C ASN A 20 3.10 -38.51 1.65
N PHE A 21 3.17 -39.44 0.70
CA PHE A 21 2.23 -40.57 0.60
C PHE A 21 2.44 -41.67 1.65
N ALA A 22 3.48 -41.56 2.48
CA ALA A 22 3.77 -42.55 3.53
C ALA A 22 2.85 -42.43 4.75
N LYS A 23 2.09 -41.33 4.87
CA LYS A 23 1.16 -41.07 5.97
C LYS A 23 -0.26 -40.97 5.44
N ASN A 24 -1.22 -41.56 6.15
CA ASN A 24 -2.66 -41.46 5.81
C ASN A 24 -3.21 -40.02 5.87
N ARG A 25 -2.49 -39.11 6.54
CA ARG A 25 -2.82 -37.69 6.64
C ARG A 25 -1.53 -36.87 6.66
N TYR A 26 -1.50 -35.83 5.85
CA TYR A 26 -0.41 -34.87 5.77
C TYR A 26 -1.00 -33.46 5.83
N ASP A 27 -0.61 -32.72 6.86
CA ASP A 27 -0.96 -31.32 7.04
C ASP A 27 0.36 -30.53 7.05
N ALA A 28 0.47 -29.51 6.20
CA ALA A 28 1.64 -28.63 6.12
C ALA A 28 1.21 -27.16 6.23
N GLU A 29 1.73 -26.47 7.23
CA GLU A 29 1.47 -25.04 7.42
C GLU A 29 2.40 -24.21 6.54
N HIS A 30 1.82 -23.35 5.71
CA HIS A 30 2.55 -22.42 4.87
C HIS A 30 2.24 -20.99 5.28
N THR A 31 3.27 -20.24 5.71
CA THR A 31 3.13 -18.82 5.99
C THR A 31 3.19 -18.03 4.69
N VAL A 32 2.12 -17.31 4.40
CA VAL A 32 2.04 -16.38 3.27
C VAL A 32 2.27 -14.97 3.77
N SER A 33 3.23 -14.26 3.17
CA SER A 33 3.49 -12.84 3.46
C SER A 33 3.14 -11.98 2.25
N PHE A 34 2.33 -10.97 2.47
CA PHE A 34 1.96 -9.98 1.46
C PHE A 34 2.74 -8.68 1.72
N LYS A 35 3.54 -8.25 0.74
CA LYS A 35 4.15 -6.91 0.75
C LYS A 35 3.19 -5.96 0.03
N ASN A 36 2.65 -4.98 0.76
CA ASN A 36 1.66 -4.02 0.27
C ASN A 36 0.38 -4.71 -0.29
N PRO A 37 -0.41 -5.39 0.57
CA PRO A 37 -1.65 -6.03 0.12
C PRO A 37 -2.62 -4.97 -0.40
N SER A 38 -3.36 -5.29 -1.45
CA SER A 38 -4.27 -4.31 -2.03
C SER A 38 -5.48 -4.01 -1.14
N GLN A 39 -6.17 -2.90 -1.41
CA GLN A 39 -7.38 -2.53 -0.65
C GLN A 39 -8.46 -3.62 -0.73
N ALA A 40 -8.64 -4.24 -1.90
CA ALA A 40 -9.60 -5.34 -2.08
C ALA A 40 -9.25 -6.56 -1.23
N LEU A 41 -7.95 -6.94 -1.18
CA LEU A 41 -7.49 -8.04 -0.35
C LEU A 41 -7.60 -7.71 1.14
N GLN A 42 -7.24 -6.48 1.53
CA GLN A 42 -7.35 -6.02 2.91
C GLN A 42 -8.80 -6.02 3.40
N GLN A 43 -9.76 -5.62 2.56
CA GLN A 43 -11.17 -5.57 2.94
C GLN A 43 -11.73 -6.95 3.24
N ILE A 44 -11.42 -7.95 2.41
CA ILE A 44 -11.83 -9.35 2.65
C ILE A 44 -11.13 -9.92 3.89
N LEU A 45 -9.83 -9.66 4.05
CA LEU A 45 -9.11 -10.13 5.24
C LEU A 45 -9.64 -9.50 6.54
N ARG A 46 -10.15 -8.27 6.51
CA ARG A 46 -10.82 -7.65 7.67
C ARG A 46 -12.08 -8.39 8.12
N GLU A 47 -12.78 -9.07 7.20
CA GLU A 47 -13.94 -9.91 7.58
C GLU A 47 -13.51 -11.13 8.39
N THR A 48 -12.30 -11.63 8.15
CA THR A 48 -11.74 -12.80 8.87
C THR A 48 -11.13 -12.45 10.22
N GLY A 49 -10.86 -11.17 10.47
CA GLY A 49 -10.34 -10.69 11.74
C GLY A 49 -9.58 -9.36 11.60
N PRO A 50 -9.18 -8.75 12.73
CA PRO A 50 -8.40 -7.52 12.73
C PRO A 50 -7.04 -7.77 12.08
N LEU A 51 -6.72 -6.95 11.07
CA LEU A 51 -5.44 -7.01 10.38
C LEU A 51 -4.31 -6.41 11.24
N PRO A 52 -3.06 -6.87 11.12
CA PRO A 52 -1.91 -6.26 11.80
C PRO A 52 -1.77 -4.77 11.50
N SER A 53 -2.13 -4.34 10.28
CA SER A 53 -2.17 -2.93 9.87
C SER A 53 -3.27 -2.12 10.55
N ASP A 54 -4.31 -2.76 11.10
CA ASP A 54 -5.30 -2.11 11.95
C ASP A 54 -4.72 -1.82 13.35
N ASP A 55 -3.91 -2.74 13.88
CA ASP A 55 -3.21 -2.55 15.16
C ASP A 55 -2.04 -1.57 15.06
N ASP A 56 -1.35 -1.48 13.92
CA ASP A 56 -0.35 -0.43 13.65
C ASP A 56 -1.01 0.95 13.46
N ARG A 57 -2.21 1.01 12.86
CA ARG A 57 -3.06 2.22 12.85
C ARG A 57 -3.53 2.62 14.25
N LEU A 58 -3.73 1.65 15.16
CA LEU A 58 -4.10 1.91 16.56
C LEU A 58 -2.90 2.20 17.47
N LYS A 59 -1.73 1.61 17.23
CA LYS A 59 -0.50 1.87 18.00
C LYS A 59 0.18 3.18 17.61
N LYS A 60 0.01 3.64 16.36
CA LYS A 60 0.34 5.03 15.98
C LYS A 60 -0.68 6.06 16.51
N LYS A 61 -1.75 5.63 17.18
CA LYS A 61 -2.61 6.48 18.04
C LYS A 61 -2.21 6.44 19.53
N GLY A 62 -1.22 5.63 19.93
CA GLY A 62 -0.74 5.51 21.31
C GLY A 62 0.46 6.38 21.67
N GLY A 63 1.07 7.05 20.69
CA GLY A 63 2.05 8.12 20.94
C GLY A 63 1.31 9.44 21.11
N ALA A 64 1.27 9.96 22.34
CA ALA A 64 0.72 11.26 22.68
C ALA A 64 1.42 12.39 21.91
N GLY A 65 0.90 12.69 20.71
CA GLY A 65 1.24 13.85 19.90
C GLY A 65 -0.01 14.32 19.21
N LYS A 66 -0.80 15.14 19.93
CA LYS A 66 -1.92 15.97 19.48
C LYS A 66 -2.70 15.44 18.25
N LYS A 67 -3.97 15.09 18.48
CA LYS A 67 -5.05 15.24 17.49
C LYS A 67 -5.05 16.68 16.96
N GLY A 68 -4.14 17.00 16.05
CA GLY A 68 -4.34 18.07 15.10
C GLY A 68 -5.35 17.55 14.10
N ALA A 69 -6.37 18.36 13.80
CA ALA A 69 -7.21 18.14 12.65
C ALA A 69 -6.37 17.63 11.48
N GLN A 70 -6.85 16.61 10.77
CA GLN A 70 -6.37 16.29 9.42
C GLN A 70 -6.29 17.62 8.67
N LYS A 71 -5.08 18.16 8.56
CA LYS A 71 -4.85 19.52 8.07
C LYS A 71 -5.04 19.63 6.57
N TYR A 72 -4.96 18.47 5.91
CA TYR A 72 -4.99 18.28 4.48
C TYR A 72 -6.01 17.19 4.18
N ASP A 73 -6.82 17.43 3.16
CA ASP A 73 -7.87 16.52 2.72
C ASP A 73 -7.31 15.64 1.61
N TYR A 74 -6.97 14.39 1.93
CA TYR A 74 -6.34 13.47 0.97
C TYR A 74 -7.26 13.09 -0.19
N GLU A 75 -8.59 13.13 -0.02
CA GLU A 75 -9.52 12.88 -1.13
C GLU A 75 -9.47 14.01 -2.15
N LYS A 76 -9.36 15.27 -1.67
CA LYS A 76 -9.18 16.42 -2.56
C LYS A 76 -7.84 16.40 -3.26
N ILE A 77 -6.76 16.03 -2.55
CA ILE A 77 -5.44 15.86 -3.17
C ILE A 77 -5.50 14.81 -4.27
N ALA A 78 -6.09 13.64 -4.01
CA ALA A 78 -6.23 12.59 -5.01
C ALA A 78 -7.01 13.05 -6.24
N GLN A 79 -8.15 13.74 -6.06
CA GLN A 79 -8.94 14.28 -7.17
C GLN A 79 -8.21 15.38 -7.95
N ALA A 80 -7.43 16.22 -7.28
CA ALA A 80 -6.68 17.27 -7.95
C ALA A 80 -5.54 16.66 -8.78
N LEU A 81 -4.82 15.68 -8.22
CA LEU A 81 -3.75 14.95 -8.90
C LEU A 81 -4.21 14.26 -10.20
N GLU A 82 -5.42 13.68 -10.20
CA GLU A 82 -5.99 13.01 -11.38
C GLU A 82 -6.38 14.00 -12.50
N LYS A 83 -6.57 15.28 -12.15
CA LYS A 83 -7.03 16.33 -13.07
C LYS A 83 -5.91 17.29 -13.50
N LEU A 84 -4.67 17.07 -13.08
CA LEU A 84 -3.54 17.90 -13.47
C LEU A 84 -3.22 17.72 -14.96
N ASP A 85 -2.82 18.82 -15.58
CA ASP A 85 -2.22 18.80 -16.92
C ASP A 85 -0.78 18.25 -16.85
N GLU A 86 -0.23 17.87 -18.01
CA GLU A 86 1.07 17.17 -18.12
C GLU A 86 2.23 17.94 -17.49
N ASP A 87 2.28 19.27 -17.66
CA ASP A 87 3.30 20.14 -17.07
C ASP A 87 3.23 20.18 -15.53
N ASP A 88 2.01 20.22 -14.98
CA ASP A 88 1.78 20.24 -13.54
C ASP A 88 2.04 18.88 -12.90
N LEU A 89 1.68 17.80 -13.59
CA LEU A 89 1.98 16.44 -13.17
C LEU A 89 3.49 16.21 -13.07
N LEU A 90 4.27 16.69 -14.04
CA LEU A 90 5.73 16.62 -14.01
C LEU A 90 6.30 17.34 -12.79
N ARG A 91 5.79 18.53 -12.50
CA ARG A 91 6.23 19.33 -11.35
C ARG A 91 5.89 18.65 -10.03
N VAL A 92 4.71 18.06 -9.92
CA VAL A 92 4.32 17.28 -8.73
C VAL A 92 5.23 16.07 -8.53
N ILE A 93 5.49 15.30 -9.59
CA ILE A 93 6.39 14.14 -9.52
C ILE A 93 7.79 14.57 -9.03
N GLN A 94 8.27 15.72 -9.51
CA GLN A 94 9.55 16.27 -9.09
C GLN A 94 9.55 16.66 -7.61
N ILE A 95 8.52 17.38 -7.13
CA ILE A 95 8.35 17.73 -5.71
C ILE A 95 8.39 16.48 -4.84
N ILE A 96 7.72 15.41 -5.25
CA ILE A 96 7.67 14.16 -4.48
C ILE A 96 9.01 13.45 -4.51
N ASN A 97 9.68 13.37 -5.66
CA ASN A 97 11.00 12.73 -5.74
C ASN A 97 12.06 13.46 -4.91
N ASP A 98 12.01 14.80 -4.87
CA ASP A 98 12.95 15.64 -4.13
C ASP A 98 12.73 15.56 -2.60
N ASN A 99 11.49 15.28 -2.17
CA ASN A 99 11.10 15.23 -0.76
C ASN A 99 10.78 13.82 -0.26
N LYS A 100 11.07 12.77 -1.06
CA LYS A 100 10.79 11.40 -0.68
C LYS A 100 11.60 11.01 0.56
N THR A 101 10.93 10.37 1.50
CA THR A 101 11.56 9.77 2.68
C THR A 101 11.55 8.25 2.56
N ALA A 102 12.33 7.56 3.38
CA ALA A 102 12.36 6.08 3.40
C ALA A 102 10.99 5.45 3.72
N ASP A 103 10.12 6.21 4.38
CA ASP A 103 8.76 5.78 4.74
C ASP A 103 7.74 6.00 3.61
N THR A 104 8.08 6.81 2.59
CA THR A 104 7.16 7.15 1.49
C THR A 104 7.13 6.04 0.45
N TYR A 105 5.94 5.52 0.16
CA TYR A 105 5.77 4.48 -0.83
C TYR A 105 5.41 5.06 -2.21
N ILE A 106 6.31 4.83 -3.17
CA ILE A 106 6.18 5.26 -4.57
C ILE A 106 6.47 4.06 -5.46
N LYS A 107 5.59 3.79 -6.42
CA LYS A 107 5.81 2.80 -7.48
C LYS A 107 5.78 3.52 -8.82
N SER A 108 6.89 3.47 -9.55
CA SER A 108 7.01 4.03 -10.90
C SER A 108 7.21 2.89 -11.90
N ASP A 109 6.28 2.78 -12.84
CA ASP A 109 6.40 1.91 -14.00
C ASP A 109 6.76 2.78 -15.21
N VAL A 110 8.05 2.83 -15.53
CA VAL A 110 8.60 3.72 -16.57
C VAL A 110 8.22 3.23 -17.97
N ASP A 111 8.03 1.91 -18.14
CA ASP A 111 7.70 1.30 -19.43
C ASP A 111 6.21 1.49 -19.75
N ALA A 112 5.34 1.46 -18.74
CA ALA A 112 3.91 1.75 -18.89
C ALA A 112 3.58 3.24 -18.76
N GLY A 113 4.51 4.06 -18.27
CA GLY A 113 4.27 5.47 -17.95
C GLY A 113 3.36 5.68 -16.73
N GLU A 114 3.23 4.68 -15.86
CA GLU A 114 2.35 4.74 -14.69
C GLU A 114 3.10 5.15 -13.42
N PHE A 115 2.51 6.06 -12.65
CA PHE A 115 3.07 6.55 -11.40
C PHE A 115 2.03 6.41 -10.28
N SER A 116 2.30 5.53 -9.32
CA SER A 116 1.41 5.24 -8.19
C SER A 116 2.05 5.70 -6.88
N ILE A 117 1.29 6.44 -6.07
CA ILE A 117 1.74 6.98 -4.78
C ILE A 117 0.74 6.67 -3.68
N ASP A 118 1.26 6.31 -2.50
CA ASP A 118 0.45 6.22 -1.29
C ASP A 118 0.49 7.53 -0.49
N LEU A 119 -0.60 8.31 -0.60
CA LEU A 119 -0.76 9.60 0.06
C LEU A 119 -0.66 9.53 1.59
N TYR A 120 -0.93 8.36 2.21
CA TYR A 120 -0.89 8.18 3.66
C TYR A 120 0.51 7.90 4.21
N THR A 121 1.46 7.60 3.31
CA THR A 121 2.86 7.34 3.66
C THR A 121 3.74 8.58 3.50
N MET A 122 3.18 9.65 2.95
CA MET A 122 3.87 10.91 2.72
C MET A 122 4.15 11.64 4.03
N SER A 123 5.28 12.36 4.09
CA SER A 123 5.56 13.24 5.22
C SER A 123 4.61 14.45 5.24
N ASP A 124 4.35 15.02 6.42
CA ASP A 124 3.55 16.24 6.55
C ASP A 124 4.13 17.40 5.73
N ALA A 125 5.46 17.48 5.64
CA ALA A 125 6.15 18.49 4.84
C ALA A 125 5.87 18.34 3.34
N MET A 126 5.90 17.12 2.82
CA MET A 126 5.60 16.83 1.42
C MET A 126 4.11 17.02 1.12
N THR A 127 3.24 16.57 2.03
CA THR A 127 1.78 16.76 1.91
C THR A 127 1.41 18.24 1.86
N LYS A 128 2.09 19.06 2.66
CA LYS A 128 1.92 20.51 2.62
C LYS A 128 2.35 21.11 1.26
N LEU A 129 3.52 20.74 0.76
CA LEU A 129 4.01 21.25 -0.53
C LEU A 129 3.09 20.86 -1.70
N LEU A 130 2.57 19.64 -1.67
CA LEU A 130 1.55 19.19 -2.63
C LEU A 130 0.27 20.00 -2.50
N TRP A 131 -0.25 20.15 -1.28
CA TRP A 131 -1.47 20.91 -1.03
C TRP A 131 -1.35 22.39 -1.40
N ASP A 132 -0.20 23.01 -1.18
CA ASP A 132 0.02 24.42 -1.53
C ASP A 132 0.19 24.61 -3.05
N TYR A 133 0.52 23.55 -3.80
CA TYR A 133 0.66 23.55 -5.26
C TYR A 133 -0.64 23.25 -6.01
N LEU A 134 -1.46 22.34 -5.46
CA LEU A 134 -2.75 21.89 -6.00
C LEU A 134 -3.88 22.91 -5.77
#